data_AF-A0A0B4CVE9-F1
#
_entry.id   AF-A0A0B4CVE9-F1
#
_cell.length_a   1.000
_cell.length_b   1.000
_cell.length_c   1.000
_cell.angle_alpha   90.00
_cell.angle_beta   90.00
_cell.angle_gamma   90.00
#
_symmetry.space_group_name_H-M   'P 1'
#
loop_
_entity.id
_entity.type
_entity.pdbx_description
1 polymer ?
#
loop_
_entity_poly.entity_id
_entity_poly.type
_entity_poly.pdbx_seq_one_letter_code
_entity_poly.pdbx_strand_id
1 'polypeptide(L)'
;MESLNAKISSEIIQNLVDNYRSNQLKYINENLGTDDAHSIWFDFVTLKKFITEIEEAAQSLDSSISEEDLGVRFYYAAYPEVPQEPIPQSFSKKHTLVMVPTKKVDGLNYDFNPFEEENALAITGRMALAQNHGDLVPPGPTNVESF
;
A
#
# COMPACT_ATOMS: atom_id res chain seq x y z
N MET A 1 -0.08 -3.23 26.58
CA MET A 1 0.05 -4.00 25.33
C MET A 1 -1.26 -4.73 25.13
N GLU A 2 -2.18 -4.16 24.35
CA GLU A 2 -3.37 -4.91 23.94
C GLU A 2 -2.90 -6.11 23.10
N SER A 3 -3.26 -7.31 23.54
CA SER A 3 -3.05 -8.52 22.75
C SER A 3 -3.76 -8.32 21.41
N LEU A 4 -3.01 -8.37 20.30
CA LEU A 4 -3.57 -8.36 18.96
C LEU A 4 -4.38 -9.64 18.77
N ASN A 5 -5.65 -9.60 19.15
CA ASN A 5 -6.59 -10.69 18.95
C ASN A 5 -7.31 -10.49 17.61
N ALA A 6 -6.52 -10.42 16.52
CA ALA A 6 -7.01 -10.17 15.17
C ALA A 6 -7.62 -11.46 14.57
N LYS A 7 -8.76 -11.90 15.12
CA LYS A 7 -9.56 -12.98 14.54
C LYS A 7 -10.76 -12.36 13.84
N ILE A 8 -10.74 -12.39 12.51
CA ILE A 8 -11.89 -12.06 11.65
C ILE A 8 -12.43 -13.39 11.11
N SER A 9 -13.75 -13.57 11.06
CA SER A 9 -14.32 -14.80 10.50
C SER A 9 -14.07 -14.88 8.99
N SER A 10 -13.91 -16.10 8.47
CA SER A 10 -13.76 -16.33 7.02
C SER A 10 -14.97 -15.81 6.25
N GLU A 11 -16.18 -15.92 6.81
CA GLU A 11 -17.41 -15.38 6.22
C GLU A 11 -17.35 -13.85 6.04
N ILE A 12 -16.82 -13.11 7.03
CA ILE A 12 -16.65 -11.66 6.89
C ILE A 12 -15.63 -11.34 5.80
N ILE A 13 -14.50 -12.06 5.77
CA ILE A 13 -13.46 -11.87 4.75
C ILE A 13 -14.04 -12.11 3.36
N GLN A 14 -14.75 -13.23 3.18
CA GLN A 14 -15.38 -13.58 1.90
C GLN A 14 -16.40 -12.53 1.47
N ASN A 15 -17.30 -12.11 2.37
CA ASN A 15 -18.29 -11.09 2.06
C ASN A 15 -17.65 -9.76 1.65
N LEU A 16 -16.55 -9.34 2.29
CA LEU A 16 -15.84 -8.11 1.91
C LEU A 16 -15.22 -8.24 0.51
N VAL A 17 -14.55 -9.36 0.22
CA VAL A 17 -13.93 -9.62 -1.08
C VAL A 17 -14.99 -9.72 -2.19
N ASP A 18 -16.08 -10.45 -1.96
CA ASP A 18 -17.14 -10.65 -2.94
C ASP A 18 -17.90 -9.34 -3.22
N ASN A 19 -18.12 -8.50 -2.21
CA ASN A 19 -18.72 -7.18 -2.41
C ASN A 19 -17.84 -6.27 -3.28
N TYR A 20 -16.52 -6.25 -3.04
CA TYR A 20 -15.60 -5.50 -3.90
C TYR A 20 -15.61 -6.02 -5.34
N ARG A 21 -15.50 -7.34 -5.52
CA ARG A 21 -15.47 -7.99 -6.84
C ARG A 21 -16.76 -7.76 -7.63
N SER A 22 -17.92 -7.90 -6.98
CA SER A 22 -19.23 -7.79 -7.63
C SER A 22 -19.71 -6.37 -7.87
N ASN A 23 -19.14 -5.36 -7.18
CA ASN A 23 -19.53 -3.95 -7.31
C ASN A 23 -18.41 -3.08 -7.90
N GLN A 24 -17.38 -2.74 -7.11
CA GLN A 24 -16.32 -1.80 -7.52
C GLN A 24 -15.52 -2.33 -8.70
N LEU A 25 -14.99 -3.56 -8.59
CA LEU A 25 -14.17 -4.16 -9.65
C LEU A 25 -14.98 -4.33 -10.94
N LYS A 26 -16.23 -4.81 -10.82
CA LYS A 26 -17.13 -4.93 -11.96
C LYS A 26 -17.33 -3.59 -12.66
N TYR A 27 -17.63 -2.52 -11.92
CA TYR A 27 -17.82 -1.19 -12.49
C TYR A 27 -16.55 -0.68 -13.18
N ILE A 28 -15.38 -0.84 -12.55
CA ILE A 28 -14.09 -0.46 -13.13
C ILE A 28 -13.86 -1.20 -14.45
N ASN A 29 -13.99 -2.53 -14.46
CA ASN A 29 -13.75 -3.34 -15.64
C ASN A 29 -14.71 -2.98 -16.79
N GLU A 30 -16.00 -2.79 -16.49
CA GLU A 30 -17.02 -2.42 -17.49
C GLU A 30 -16.79 -1.03 -18.09
N ASN A 31 -16.38 -0.04 -17.29
CA ASN A 31 -16.27 1.35 -17.73
C ASN A 31 -14.88 1.71 -18.28
N LEU A 32 -13.82 1.04 -17.82
CA LEU A 32 -12.46 1.24 -18.30
C LEU A 32 -12.05 0.25 -19.40
N GLY A 33 -12.88 -0.77 -19.67
CA GLY A 33 -12.61 -1.79 -20.68
C GLY A 33 -11.35 -2.59 -20.38
N THR A 34 -11.10 -2.88 -19.11
CA THR A 34 -9.88 -3.52 -18.61
C THR A 34 -10.21 -4.74 -17.74
N ASP A 35 -9.18 -5.55 -17.46
CA ASP A 35 -9.20 -6.57 -16.41
C ASP A 35 -8.27 -6.10 -15.29
N ASP A 36 -8.87 -5.40 -14.34
CA ASP A 36 -8.17 -4.69 -13.29
C ASP A 36 -7.62 -5.61 -12.19
N ALA A 37 -6.58 -5.14 -11.51
CA ALA A 37 -6.06 -5.82 -10.35
C ALA A 37 -7.07 -5.77 -9.19
N HIS A 38 -7.22 -6.89 -8.49
CA HIS A 38 -8.20 -7.03 -7.40
C HIS A 38 -7.61 -7.50 -6.08
N SER A 39 -6.33 -7.88 -6.08
CA SER A 39 -5.51 -7.97 -4.88
C SER A 39 -4.07 -7.57 -5.22
N ILE A 40 -3.33 -7.19 -4.19
CA ILE A 40 -1.88 -6.97 -4.27
C ILE A 40 -1.25 -7.80 -3.18
N TRP A 41 -0.30 -8.62 -3.58
CA TRP A 41 0.45 -9.44 -2.66
C TRP A 41 1.83 -8.82 -2.42
N PHE A 42 2.24 -8.75 -1.15
CA PHE A 42 3.60 -8.40 -0.78
C PHE A 42 4.20 -9.55 -0.01
N ASP A 43 5.43 -9.91 -0.35
CA ASP A 43 6.16 -10.88 0.45
C ASP A 43 6.53 -10.29 1.82
N PHE A 44 6.63 -11.15 2.83
CA PHE A 44 6.93 -10.72 4.18
C PHE A 44 8.33 -10.09 4.33
N VAL A 45 9.30 -10.45 3.48
CA VAL A 45 10.64 -9.87 3.56
C VAL A 45 10.58 -8.41 3.14
N THR A 46 9.89 -8.09 2.05
CA THR A 46 9.69 -6.71 1.58
C THR A 46 8.91 -5.89 2.60
N LEU A 47 7.81 -6.40 3.15
CA LEU A 47 7.03 -5.67 4.17
C LEU A 47 7.85 -5.38 5.43
N LYS A 48 8.58 -6.37 5.94
CA LYS A 48 9.42 -6.19 7.14
C LYS A 48 10.53 -5.19 6.90
N LYS A 49 11.24 -5.30 5.77
CA LYS A 49 12.29 -4.35 5.42
C LYS A 49 11.74 -2.93 5.32
N PHE A 50 10.60 -2.75 4.67
CA PHE A 50 9.98 -1.44 4.57
C PHE A 50 9.64 -0.85 5.95
N ILE A 51 9.07 -1.66 6.86
CA ILE A 51 8.79 -1.23 8.24
C ILE A 51 10.09 -0.85 8.97
N THR A 52 11.12 -1.69 8.90
CA THR A 52 12.42 -1.40 9.54
C THR A 52 13.08 -0.14 8.98
N GLU A 53 13.01 0.08 7.67
CA GLU A 53 13.53 1.31 7.05
C GLU A 53 12.80 2.56 7.55
N ILE A 54 11.48 2.48 7.81
CA ILE A 54 10.72 3.58 8.41
C ILE A 54 11.23 3.87 9.82
N GLU A 55 11.37 2.83 10.64
CA GLU A 55 11.82 2.93 12.03
C GLU A 55 13.22 3.54 12.12
N GLU A 56 14.18 3.00 11.36
CA GLU A 56 15.56 3.46 11.33
C GLU A 56 15.68 4.91 10.83
N ALA A 57 14.92 5.25 9.79
CA ALA A 57 14.96 6.59 9.22
C ALA A 57 14.31 7.63 10.15
N ALA A 58 13.22 7.27 10.84
CA ALA A 58 12.60 8.12 11.87
C ALA A 58 13.55 8.36 13.05
N GLN A 59 14.15 7.30 13.61
CA GLN A 59 15.08 7.40 14.73
C GLN A 59 16.36 8.18 14.37
N SER A 60 16.82 8.08 13.13
CA SER A 60 17.97 8.83 12.64
C SER A 60 17.70 10.34 12.52
N LEU A 61 16.45 10.72 12.25
CA LEU A 61 16.01 12.10 12.18
C LEU A 61 15.82 12.70 13.58
N ASP A 62 15.10 11.97 14.45
CA ASP A 62 14.81 12.38 15.82
C ASP A 62 14.67 11.13 16.70
N SER A 63 15.62 10.97 17.63
CA SER A 63 15.69 9.81 18.52
C SER A 63 14.59 9.77 19.58
N SER A 64 13.76 10.80 19.67
CA SER A 64 12.56 10.80 20.51
C SER A 64 11.34 10.17 19.84
N ILE A 65 11.38 9.97 18.52
CA ILE A 65 10.29 9.30 17.78
C ILE A 65 10.28 7.81 18.16
N SER A 66 9.13 7.36 18.61
CA SER A 66 8.90 5.98 19.00
C SER A 66 8.07 5.22 17.96
N GLU A 67 8.10 3.88 17.99
CA GLU A 67 7.32 3.04 17.06
C GLU A 67 5.81 3.31 17.14
N GLU A 68 5.33 3.71 18.30
CA GLU A 68 3.93 4.08 18.58
C GLU A 68 3.50 5.42 17.96
N ASP A 69 4.46 6.23 17.50
CA ASP A 69 4.22 7.43 16.71
C ASP A 69 4.18 7.12 15.20
N LEU A 70 4.60 5.93 14.78
CA LEU A 70 4.75 5.56 13.38
C LEU A 70 3.58 4.73 12.87
N GLY A 71 3.38 4.78 11.56
CA GLY A 71 2.38 3.99 10.87
C GLY A 71 2.64 3.90 9.37
N VAL A 72 1.75 3.19 8.68
CA VAL A 72 1.75 3.10 7.22
C VAL A 72 0.36 3.42 6.71
N ARG A 73 0.28 4.38 5.78
CA ARG A 73 -0.93 4.69 5.04
C ARG A 73 -0.86 4.01 3.68
N PHE A 74 -1.96 3.36 3.31
CA PHE A 74 -2.13 2.75 2.00
C PHE A 74 -2.98 3.68 1.13
N TYR A 75 -2.39 4.22 0.08
CA TYR A 75 -3.14 4.94 -0.94
C TYR A 75 -3.58 4.00 -2.05
N TYR A 76 -4.88 3.97 -2.33
CA TYR A 76 -5.37 3.42 -3.60
C TYR A 76 -4.85 4.30 -4.74
N ALA A 77 -4.12 3.69 -5.66
CA ALA A 77 -3.49 4.35 -6.78
C ALA A 77 -3.77 3.57 -8.07
N ALA A 78 -3.39 4.14 -9.21
CA ALA A 78 -3.44 3.46 -10.48
C ALA A 78 -2.19 3.78 -11.29
N TYR A 79 -1.72 2.79 -12.05
CA TYR A 79 -0.67 3.04 -13.02
C TYR A 79 -1.19 3.92 -14.16
N PRO A 80 -0.34 4.75 -14.77
CA PRO A 80 -0.74 5.55 -15.92
C PRO A 80 -1.10 4.66 -17.12
N GLU A 81 -1.78 5.24 -18.11
CA GLU A 81 -2.10 4.56 -19.37
C GLU A 81 -0.84 4.09 -20.12
N VAL A 82 0.22 4.88 -20.07
CA VAL A 82 1.54 4.54 -20.61
C VAL A 82 2.52 4.49 -19.44
N PRO A 83 2.69 3.32 -18.79
CA PRO A 83 3.72 3.14 -17.77
C PRO A 83 5.12 3.36 -18.36
N GLN A 84 6.02 3.82 -17.50
CA GLN A 84 7.44 3.97 -17.84
C GLN A 84 8.22 2.82 -17.20
N GLU A 85 9.30 2.41 -17.85
CA GLU A 85 10.24 1.43 -17.30
C GLU A 85 10.64 1.80 -15.87
N PRO A 86 10.69 0.84 -14.93
CA PRO A 86 10.63 -0.61 -15.13
C PRO A 86 9.22 -1.23 -15.12
N ILE A 87 8.15 -0.42 -15.15
CA ILE A 87 6.78 -0.92 -15.03
C ILE A 87 6.31 -1.44 -16.40
N PRO A 88 5.89 -2.71 -16.52
CA PRO A 88 5.48 -3.28 -17.80
C PRO A 88 4.14 -2.71 -18.28
N GLN A 89 3.93 -2.68 -19.59
CA GLN A 89 2.68 -2.19 -20.21
C GLN A 89 1.43 -2.96 -19.73
N SER A 90 1.56 -4.21 -19.29
CA SER A 90 0.45 -5.00 -18.75
C SER A 90 -0.14 -4.44 -17.44
N PHE A 91 0.53 -3.47 -16.81
CA PHE A 91 0.06 -2.78 -15.61
C PHE A 91 -0.72 -1.51 -15.98
N SER A 92 -0.79 -1.13 -17.26
CA SER A 92 -1.49 0.06 -17.74
C SER A 92 -2.89 0.18 -17.14
N LYS A 93 -3.19 1.34 -16.55
CA LYS A 93 -4.47 1.69 -15.89
C LYS A 93 -4.89 0.77 -14.74
N LYS A 94 -4.08 -0.21 -14.34
CA LYS A 94 -4.44 -1.12 -13.25
C LYS A 94 -4.33 -0.42 -11.90
N HIS A 95 -5.27 -0.75 -11.01
CA HIS A 95 -5.18 -0.38 -9.61
C HIS A 95 -3.91 -0.94 -8.99
N THR A 96 -3.35 -0.14 -8.09
CA THR A 96 -2.23 -0.49 -7.25
C THR A 96 -2.39 0.17 -5.88
N LEU A 97 -1.45 -0.08 -4.98
CA LEU A 97 -1.36 0.55 -3.68
C LEU A 97 0.01 1.21 -3.56
N VAL A 98 0.06 2.38 -2.93
CA VAL A 98 1.31 2.99 -2.48
C VAL A 98 1.29 3.04 -0.96
N MET A 99 2.23 2.34 -0.34
CA MET A 99 2.51 2.41 1.09
C MET A 99 3.37 3.64 1.38
N VAL A 100 2.86 4.52 2.23
CA VAL A 100 3.51 5.75 2.65
C VAL A 100 3.66 5.74 4.16
N PRO A 101 4.87 5.97 4.72
CA PRO A 101 5.07 6.09 6.15
C PRO A 101 4.25 7.24 6.72
N THR A 102 3.79 7.11 7.96
CA THR A 102 3.14 8.21 8.67
C THR A 102 3.75 8.44 10.03
N LYS A 103 3.75 9.70 10.48
CA LYS A 103 4.11 10.11 11.84
C LYS A 103 2.90 10.76 12.51
N LYS A 104 2.66 10.40 13.76
CA LYS A 104 1.62 11.00 14.59
C LYS A 104 2.11 12.30 15.20
N VAL A 105 1.38 13.38 14.98
CA VAL A 105 1.63 14.70 15.57
C VAL A 105 0.30 15.25 16.06
N ASP A 106 0.22 15.62 17.34
CA ASP A 106 -1.01 16.13 17.98
C ASP A 106 -2.26 15.26 17.75
N GLY A 107 -2.07 13.93 17.73
CA GLY A 107 -3.16 12.97 17.54
C GLY A 107 -3.56 12.69 16.09
N LEU A 108 -2.94 13.36 15.12
CA LEU A 108 -3.19 13.18 13.68
C LEU A 108 -2.02 12.45 13.01
N ASN A 109 -2.32 11.55 12.07
CA ASN A 109 -1.32 10.81 11.30
C ASN A 109 -0.99 11.57 10.01
N TYR A 110 0.20 12.14 9.92
CA TYR A 110 0.70 12.85 8.74
C TYR A 110 1.59 11.94 7.90
N ASP A 111 1.55 12.11 6.58
CA ASP A 111 2.48 11.42 5.70
C ASP A 111 3.90 11.91 5.98
N PHE A 112 4.77 10.97 6.30
CA PHE A 112 6.12 11.20 6.79
C PHE A 112 7.13 10.87 5.70
N ASN A 113 8.00 11.83 5.40
CA ASN A 113 9.14 11.63 4.53
C ASN A 113 10.44 11.79 5.33
N PRO A 114 11.21 10.72 5.56
CA PRO A 114 12.46 10.84 6.31
C PRO A 114 13.61 11.49 5.52
N PHE A 115 13.45 11.70 4.21
CA PHE A 115 14.52 12.22 3.34
C PHE A 115 14.50 13.73 3.14
N GLU A 116 13.45 14.41 3.61
CA GLU A 116 13.29 15.86 3.51
C GLU A 116 13.01 16.45 4.89
N GLU A 117 13.27 17.75 5.10
CA GLU A 117 13.12 18.43 6.41
C GLU A 117 11.71 18.25 7.01
N GLU A 118 11.58 18.45 8.34
CA GLU A 118 10.45 18.10 9.24
C GLU A 118 9.00 18.37 8.78
N ASN A 119 8.77 19.06 7.66
CA ASN A 119 7.43 19.42 7.15
C ASN A 119 7.13 18.95 5.72
N ALA A 120 8.04 18.20 5.08
CA ALA A 120 7.79 17.69 3.73
C ALA A 120 6.90 16.44 3.77
N LEU A 121 5.69 16.54 3.21
CA LEU A 121 4.81 15.37 3.03
C LEU A 121 5.40 14.45 1.97
N ALA A 122 5.36 13.13 2.22
CA ALA A 122 5.85 12.12 1.29
C ALA A 122 5.24 12.20 -0.12
N ILE A 123 4.00 12.66 -0.25
CA ILE A 123 3.32 12.82 -1.55
C ILE A 123 3.79 14.05 -2.33
N THR A 124 4.28 15.08 -1.64
CA THR A 124 4.66 16.37 -2.27
C THR A 124 6.17 16.57 -2.40
N GLY A 125 6.96 15.71 -1.75
CA GLY A 125 8.42 15.74 -1.81
C GLY A 125 8.98 15.33 -3.17
N ARG A 126 10.25 15.66 -3.43
CA ARG A 126 10.94 15.24 -4.67
C ARG A 126 11.31 13.77 -4.65
N MET A 127 11.64 13.25 -3.48
CA MET A 127 11.91 11.84 -3.23
C MET A 127 11.28 11.48 -1.89
N ALA A 128 10.64 10.32 -1.80
CA ALA A 128 10.00 9.86 -0.58
C ALA A 128 10.27 8.39 -0.32
N LEU A 129 10.32 8.02 0.96
CA LEU A 129 10.24 6.63 1.37
C LEU A 129 8.82 6.14 1.11
N ALA A 130 8.66 5.23 0.15
CA ALA A 130 7.38 4.62 -0.18
C ALA A 130 7.59 3.25 -0.81
N GLN A 131 6.58 2.38 -0.73
CA GLN A 131 6.61 1.06 -1.36
C GLN A 131 5.35 0.83 -2.20
N ASN A 132 5.54 0.42 -3.46
CA ASN A 132 4.47 0.12 -4.41
C ASN A 132 4.71 -1.15 -5.23
N HIS A 133 5.80 -1.88 -4.99
CA HIS A 133 6.18 -3.09 -5.74
C HIS A 133 5.68 -4.36 -5.04
N GLY A 134 4.38 -4.59 -5.11
CA GLY A 134 3.76 -5.89 -4.82
C GLY A 134 3.29 -6.57 -6.11
N ASP A 135 3.01 -7.86 -6.05
CA ASP A 135 2.48 -8.61 -7.18
C ASP A 135 0.98 -8.30 -7.33
N LEU A 136 0.61 -7.60 -8.41
CA LEU A 136 -0.78 -7.38 -8.79
C LEU A 136 -1.43 -8.70 -9.22
N VAL A 137 -2.66 -8.97 -8.79
CA VAL A 137 -3.41 -10.14 -9.26
C VAL A 137 -4.68 -9.65 -9.96
N PRO A 138 -4.81 -9.80 -11.29
CA PRO A 138 -3.77 -10.03 -12.33
C PRO A 138 -2.93 -8.77 -12.64
N PRO A 139 -1.75 -8.85 -13.33
CA PRO A 139 -1.26 -9.96 -14.17
C PRO A 139 -0.20 -10.87 -13.53
N GLY A 140 0.01 -10.79 -12.21
CA GLY A 140 0.82 -11.73 -11.45
C GLY A 140 0.33 -13.18 -11.56
N PRO A 141 1.13 -14.17 -11.11
CA PRO A 141 0.84 -15.59 -11.33
C PRO A 141 -0.57 -15.95 -10.85
N THR A 142 -1.42 -16.34 -11.80
CA THR A 142 -2.83 -16.71 -11.61
C THR A 142 -3.03 -18.07 -10.96
N ASN A 143 -1.97 -18.68 -10.43
CA ASN A 143 -2.00 -20.00 -9.82
C ASN A 143 -2.58 -19.93 -8.40
N VAL A 144 -3.88 -19.61 -8.41
CA VAL A 144 -4.94 -20.02 -7.50
C VAL A 144 -4.90 -19.38 -6.11
N GLU A 145 -5.39 -18.14 -6.00
CA GLU A 145 -6.22 -17.74 -4.85
C GLU A 145 -7.53 -18.54 -4.90
N SER A 146 -7.49 -19.85 -4.60
CA SER A 146 -8.68 -20.62 -4.25
C SER A 146 -8.83 -20.54 -2.75
N PHE A 147 -9.85 -19.79 -2.31
CA PHE A 147 -10.40 -19.92 -0.96
C PHE A 147 -11.04 -21.30 -0.78
#